data_AF-A0A2A3T8B9-F1
#
_entry.id   AF-A0A2A3T8B9-F1
#
_cell.length_a   1.000
_cell.length_b   1.000
_cell.length_c   1.000
_cell.angle_alpha   90.00
_cell.angle_beta   90.00
_cell.angle_gamma   90.00
#
_symmetry.space_group_name_H-M   'P 1'
#
loop_
_entity.id
_entity.type
_entity.pdbx_description
1 polymer ?
#
loop_
_entity_poly.entity_id
_entity_poly.type
_entity_poly.pdbx_seq_one_letter_code
_entity_poly.pdbx_strand_id
1 'polypeptide(L)'
;MITVLAGGTGSVKIVRGFVAQDSKVNVITNVGDNYWMYGLYVCPDIDTIVYGLADLLDQEKGWGIKKDTFNFLRQMEVFGEETWFRIGDRDAATNLLRTNMLKNGKNLSDITKWMCKKFAVTANVIPVTDNTIETRITTNKGEIHLQEYWVKYRGMDKVEGIQYIGSDKARPNPEAINAIHDADIVILAPGNPLTSIGPMLQIKGIRKELSKIKRKVVAISPLIGDNAISGPAAKYMQAAGIESNAYGLAKMYSDVCSNIIVDTKDKALVKKIQSLDMRVFETKITMKNKLAEDALANFILKQVHV
;
A
#
# COMPACT_ATOMS: atom_id res chain seq x y z
N MET A 1 6.98 -2.69 19.28
CA MET A 1 6.26 -1.78 18.37
C MET A 1 6.46 -2.23 16.93
N ILE A 2 5.35 -2.32 16.19
CA ILE A 2 5.33 -2.78 14.79
C ILE A 2 5.07 -1.58 13.89
N THR A 3 5.89 -1.42 12.85
CA THR A 3 5.65 -0.40 11.81
C THR A 3 5.46 -1.08 10.47
N VAL A 4 4.36 -0.79 9.78
CA VAL A 4 4.00 -1.42 8.50
C VAL A 4 3.97 -0.36 7.40
N LEU A 5 4.76 -0.55 6.34
CA LEU A 5 4.60 0.20 5.10
C LEU A 5 3.52 -0.48 4.26
N ALA A 6 2.43 0.22 3.99
CA ALA A 6 1.20 -0.33 3.43
C ALA A 6 0.69 0.46 2.22
N GLY A 7 0.28 -0.27 1.19
CA GLY A 7 -0.49 0.24 0.05
C GLY A 7 -1.19 -0.89 -0.69
N GLY A 8 -2.33 -0.61 -1.32
CA GLY A 8 -3.17 -1.59 -1.97
C GLY A 8 -3.92 -2.54 -1.03
N THR A 9 -4.77 -3.38 -1.62
CA THR A 9 -5.75 -4.21 -0.90
C THR A 9 -5.15 -5.39 -0.12
N GLY A 10 -3.96 -5.86 -0.49
CA GLY A 10 -3.24 -6.89 0.26
C GLY A 10 -2.73 -6.39 1.61
N SER A 11 -2.38 -5.10 1.70
CA SER A 11 -1.75 -4.51 2.86
C SER A 11 -2.71 -4.35 4.05
N VAL A 12 -3.96 -3.94 3.81
CA VAL A 12 -4.94 -3.78 4.89
C VAL A 12 -5.23 -5.09 5.62
N LYS A 13 -5.15 -6.22 4.93
CA LYS A 13 -5.35 -7.56 5.50
C LYS A 13 -4.30 -7.88 6.55
N ILE A 14 -3.02 -7.70 6.23
CA ILE A 14 -1.95 -7.97 7.19
C ILE A 14 -1.93 -6.94 8.32
N VAL A 15 -2.25 -5.68 8.03
CA VAL A 15 -2.37 -4.62 9.05
C VAL A 15 -3.46 -4.98 10.08
N ARG A 16 -4.64 -5.44 9.64
CA ARG A 16 -5.67 -5.98 10.54
C ARG A 16 -5.18 -7.16 11.36
N GLY A 17 -4.38 -8.04 10.76
CA GLY A 17 -3.73 -9.15 11.46
C GLY A 17 -2.86 -8.66 12.62
N PHE A 18 -1.97 -7.68 12.37
CA PHE A 18 -1.12 -7.13 13.43
C PHE A 18 -1.89 -6.37 14.50
N VAL A 19 -2.88 -5.55 14.12
CA VAL A 19 -3.70 -4.79 15.09
C VAL A 19 -4.51 -5.71 16.01
N ALA A 20 -4.83 -6.93 15.58
CA ALA A 20 -5.47 -7.91 16.45
C ALA A 20 -4.51 -8.57 17.46
N GLN A 21 -3.20 -8.46 17.26
CA GLN A 21 -2.18 -8.99 18.18
C GLN A 21 -1.62 -7.90 19.11
N ASP A 22 -1.54 -6.65 18.65
CA ASP A 22 -0.99 -5.52 19.39
C ASP A 22 -1.77 -4.24 19.06
N SER A 23 -2.03 -3.42 20.09
CA SER A 23 -2.65 -2.11 19.94
C SER A 23 -1.70 -1.04 19.42
N LYS A 24 -0.38 -1.25 19.50
CA LYS A 24 0.67 -0.30 19.10
C LYS A 24 1.25 -0.62 17.73
N VAL A 25 0.44 -0.41 16.70
CA VAL A 25 0.83 -0.57 15.29
C VAL A 25 0.87 0.80 14.61
N ASN A 26 2.01 1.14 14.01
CA ASN A 26 2.13 2.25 13.08
C ASN A 26 1.90 1.74 11.65
N VAL A 27 1.13 2.48 10.85
CA VAL A 27 0.87 2.15 9.45
C VAL A 27 1.27 3.34 8.59
N ILE A 28 2.40 3.21 7.90
CA ILE A 28 2.89 4.21 6.96
C ILE A 28 2.25 3.93 5.60
N THR A 29 1.40 4.84 5.13
CA THR A 29 0.57 4.60 3.94
C THR A 29 1.15 5.27 2.70
N ASN A 30 1.05 4.56 1.57
CA ASN A 30 1.33 5.10 0.24
C ASN A 30 0.43 6.31 -0.08
N VAL A 31 1.00 7.26 -0.83
CA VAL A 31 0.30 8.44 -1.35
C VAL A 31 0.42 8.59 -2.87
N GLY A 32 1.19 7.70 -3.53
CA GLY A 32 1.44 7.73 -4.97
C GLY A 32 0.20 7.50 -5.83
N ASP A 33 -0.89 7.02 -5.22
CA ASP A 33 -2.14 6.67 -5.88
C ASP A 33 -3.24 7.71 -5.60
N ASN A 34 -2.90 8.76 -4.84
CA ASN A 34 -3.79 9.88 -4.57
C ASN A 34 -4.12 10.62 -5.86
N TYR A 35 -5.35 11.09 -5.98
CA TYR A 35 -5.84 11.61 -7.25
C TYR A 35 -6.90 12.68 -7.04
N TRP A 36 -6.96 13.66 -7.95
CA TRP A 36 -8.03 14.65 -7.99
C TRP A 36 -9.13 14.17 -8.92
N MET A 37 -10.33 13.95 -8.39
CA MET A 37 -11.50 13.48 -9.13
C MET A 37 -12.72 14.33 -8.79
N TYR A 38 -13.39 14.90 -9.79
CA TYR A 38 -14.55 15.81 -9.60
C TYR A 38 -14.27 16.99 -8.66
N GLY A 39 -13.02 17.48 -8.63
CA GLY A 39 -12.58 18.52 -7.69
C GLY A 39 -12.41 18.03 -6.24
N LEU A 40 -12.55 16.73 -5.99
CA LEU A 40 -12.30 16.07 -4.71
C LEU A 40 -10.91 15.43 -4.70
N TYR A 41 -10.19 15.55 -3.59
CA TYR A 41 -8.93 14.87 -3.37
C TYR A 41 -9.17 13.49 -2.74
N VAL A 42 -8.84 12.44 -3.49
CA VAL A 42 -9.05 11.04 -3.13
C VAL A 42 -7.72 10.44 -2.66
N CYS A 43 -7.75 9.67 -1.57
CA CYS A 43 -6.55 9.03 -1.01
C CYS A 43 -6.76 7.52 -0.81
N PRO A 44 -6.76 6.70 -1.87
CA PRO A 44 -7.28 5.33 -1.84
C PRO A 44 -6.62 4.42 -0.80
N ASP A 45 -5.30 4.50 -0.65
CA ASP A 45 -4.56 3.63 0.28
C ASP A 45 -4.73 4.07 1.74
N ILE A 46 -4.78 5.38 2.02
CA ILE A 46 -5.14 5.91 3.34
C ILE A 46 -6.55 5.47 3.71
N ASP A 47 -7.50 5.68 2.80
CA ASP A 47 -8.92 5.37 3.01
C ASP A 47 -9.14 3.87 3.23
N THR A 48 -8.48 3.03 2.43
CA THR A 48 -8.57 1.57 2.57
C THR A 48 -8.07 1.10 3.94
N ILE A 49 -6.97 1.67 4.45
CA ILE A 49 -6.47 1.36 5.78
C ILE A 49 -7.42 1.84 6.87
N VAL A 50 -7.85 3.11 6.81
CA VAL A 50 -8.74 3.70 7.82
C VAL A 50 -10.08 2.96 7.86
N TYR A 51 -10.73 2.75 6.72
CA TYR A 51 -11.98 2.00 6.64
C TYR A 51 -11.79 0.54 7.04
N GLY A 52 -10.67 -0.08 6.67
CA GLY A 52 -10.38 -1.47 7.01
C GLY A 52 -10.21 -1.69 8.51
N LEU A 53 -9.61 -0.75 9.21
CA LEU A 53 -9.44 -0.79 10.66
C LEU A 53 -10.69 -0.37 11.44
N ALA A 54 -11.56 0.43 10.82
CA ALA A 54 -12.83 0.85 11.40
C ALA A 54 -13.99 -0.15 11.16
N ASP A 55 -13.73 -1.31 10.56
CA ASP A 55 -14.75 -2.24 10.07
C ASP A 55 -15.78 -1.56 9.13
N LEU A 56 -15.34 -0.61 8.31
CA LEU A 56 -16.17 0.09 7.33
C LEU A 56 -15.87 -0.34 5.89
N LEU A 57 -14.73 -0.97 5.62
CA LEU A 57 -14.31 -1.36 4.28
C LEU A 57 -15.28 -2.38 3.64
N ASP A 58 -15.60 -2.17 2.36
CA ASP A 58 -16.22 -3.20 1.53
C ASP A 58 -15.18 -4.28 1.21
N GLN A 59 -15.21 -5.37 1.96
CA GLN A 59 -14.21 -6.44 1.85
C GLN A 59 -14.36 -7.28 0.58
N GLU A 60 -15.54 -7.30 -0.05
CA GLU A 60 -15.77 -8.02 -1.30
C GLU A 60 -15.04 -7.33 -2.45
N LYS A 61 -15.14 -5.99 -2.51
CA LYS A 61 -14.43 -5.18 -3.51
C LYS A 61 -12.98 -4.94 -3.13
N GLY A 62 -12.68 -4.90 -1.83
CA GLY A 62 -11.37 -4.57 -1.27
C GLY A 62 -11.07 -3.07 -1.17
N TRP A 63 -12.04 -2.20 -1.48
CA TRP A 63 -11.94 -0.74 -1.45
C TRP A 63 -13.33 -0.13 -1.21
N GLY A 64 -13.36 1.13 -0.75
CA GLY A 64 -14.61 1.86 -0.49
C GLY A 64 -15.36 1.36 0.76
N ILE A 65 -16.53 1.94 1.02
CA ILE A 65 -17.30 1.69 2.24
C ILE A 65 -18.35 0.58 2.01
N LYS A 66 -18.49 -0.36 2.95
CA LYS A 66 -19.50 -1.42 2.90
C LYS A 66 -20.91 -0.83 2.96
N LYS A 67 -21.79 -1.37 2.11
CA LYS A 67 -23.19 -0.92 1.95
C LYS A 67 -23.31 0.56 1.54
N ASP A 68 -22.32 1.10 0.82
CA ASP A 68 -22.43 2.44 0.25
C ASP A 68 -23.32 2.44 -1.01
N THR A 69 -23.91 3.60 -1.30
CA THR A 69 -24.74 3.86 -2.48
C THR A 69 -23.98 4.73 -3.47
N PHE A 70 -24.52 4.89 -4.70
CA PHE A 70 -23.85 5.64 -5.78
C PHE A 70 -24.80 6.67 -6.40
N ASN A 71 -25.62 7.34 -5.58
CA ASN A 71 -26.53 8.40 -6.07
C ASN A 71 -25.76 9.60 -6.58
N PHE A 72 -24.66 9.96 -5.91
CA PHE A 72 -23.72 10.98 -6.33
C PHE A 72 -23.26 10.74 -7.77
N LEU A 73 -22.69 9.56 -8.07
CA LEU A 73 -22.24 9.27 -9.44
C LEU A 73 -23.39 9.22 -10.44
N ARG A 74 -24.56 8.70 -10.08
CA ARG A 74 -25.73 8.74 -10.97
C ARG A 74 -26.12 10.18 -11.34
N GLN A 75 -26.01 11.11 -10.40
CA GLN A 75 -26.25 12.52 -10.67
C GLN A 75 -25.14 13.15 -11.52
N MET A 76 -23.87 12.76 -11.31
CA MET A 76 -22.74 13.19 -12.13
C MET A 76 -22.88 12.74 -13.59
N GLU A 77 -23.34 11.50 -13.81
CA GLU A 77 -23.61 10.96 -15.15
C GLU A 77 -24.71 11.78 -15.88
N VAL A 78 -25.76 12.20 -15.17
CA VAL A 78 -26.80 13.10 -15.72
C VAL A 78 -26.22 14.44 -16.17
N PHE A 79 -25.17 14.95 -15.51
CA PHE A 79 -24.46 16.16 -15.91
C PHE A 79 -23.43 15.95 -17.03
N GLY A 80 -23.24 14.72 -17.50
CA GLY A 80 -22.30 14.38 -18.57
C GLY A 80 -20.86 14.12 -18.12
N GLU A 81 -20.63 13.97 -16.82
CA GLU A 81 -19.30 13.66 -16.27
C GLU A 81 -18.98 12.17 -16.44
N GLU A 82 -17.70 11.84 -16.68
CA GLU A 82 -17.29 10.44 -16.77
C GLU A 82 -17.23 9.79 -15.38
N THR A 83 -17.97 8.71 -15.15
CA THR A 83 -18.07 8.03 -13.83
C THR A 83 -17.23 6.76 -13.72
N TRP A 84 -16.06 6.72 -14.37
CA TRP A 84 -15.19 5.53 -14.38
C TRP A 84 -14.56 5.23 -13.01
N PHE A 85 -14.35 6.25 -12.18
CA PHE A 85 -13.86 6.08 -10.80
C PHE A 85 -15.04 6.03 -9.83
N ARG A 86 -15.26 4.87 -9.22
CA ARG A 86 -16.47 4.62 -8.45
C ARG A 86 -16.37 5.15 -7.01
N ILE A 87 -16.74 6.42 -6.80
CA ILE A 87 -16.91 7.04 -5.48
C ILE A 87 -18.35 6.83 -4.98
N GLY A 88 -18.52 6.17 -3.84
CA GLY A 88 -19.84 6.01 -3.20
C GLY A 88 -20.29 7.28 -2.47
N ASP A 89 -21.54 7.36 -2.02
CA ASP A 89 -22.11 8.55 -1.40
C ASP A 89 -21.44 8.88 -0.06
N ARG A 90 -21.18 7.86 0.77
CA ARG A 90 -20.47 8.01 2.04
C ARG A 90 -18.99 8.30 1.81
N ASP A 91 -18.40 7.67 0.80
CA ASP A 91 -17.01 7.91 0.42
C ASP A 91 -16.80 9.34 -0.14
N ALA A 92 -17.76 9.85 -0.92
CA ALA A 92 -17.77 11.23 -1.39
C ALA A 92 -17.75 12.23 -0.23
N ALA A 93 -18.45 11.95 0.88
CA ALA A 93 -18.42 12.79 2.07
C ALA A 93 -17.01 12.84 2.70
N THR A 94 -16.30 11.71 2.76
CA THR A 94 -14.89 11.68 3.20
C THR A 94 -14.02 12.56 2.31
N ASN A 95 -14.13 12.37 0.99
CA ASN A 95 -13.32 13.10 0.02
C ASN A 95 -13.62 14.61 0.03
N LEU A 96 -14.89 14.99 0.19
CA LEU A 96 -15.32 16.40 0.33
C LEU A 96 -14.73 17.04 1.58
N LEU A 97 -14.84 16.39 2.74
CA LEU A 97 -14.30 16.94 4.00
C LEU A 97 -12.78 17.06 3.97
N ARG A 98 -12.07 16.04 3.47
CA ARG A 98 -10.62 16.10 3.23
C ARG A 98 -10.26 17.29 2.36
N THR A 99 -10.94 17.44 1.23
CA THR A 99 -10.68 18.52 0.28
C THR A 99 -10.88 19.89 0.92
N ASN A 100 -11.96 20.07 1.67
CA ASN A 100 -12.23 21.31 2.39
C ASN A 100 -11.16 21.60 3.45
N MET A 101 -10.70 20.59 4.19
CA MET A 101 -9.63 20.75 5.18
C MET A 101 -8.29 21.13 4.52
N LEU A 102 -7.94 20.51 3.39
CA LEU A 102 -6.75 20.87 2.60
C LEU A 102 -6.82 22.32 2.13
N LYS A 103 -7.96 22.73 1.55
CA LYS A 103 -8.19 24.13 1.11
C LYS A 103 -8.10 25.13 2.26
N ASN A 104 -8.43 24.70 3.47
CA ASN A 104 -8.30 25.50 4.70
C ASN A 104 -6.92 25.35 5.40
N GLY A 105 -5.90 24.86 4.68
CA GLY A 105 -4.51 24.86 5.13
C GLY A 105 -4.12 23.70 6.05
N LYS A 106 -4.98 22.68 6.24
CA LYS A 106 -4.57 21.44 6.91
C LYS A 106 -3.70 20.61 5.96
N ASN A 107 -2.71 19.91 6.50
CA ASN A 107 -1.94 18.91 5.75
C ASN A 107 -2.63 17.53 5.78
N LEU A 108 -2.14 16.60 4.97
CA LEU A 108 -2.74 15.27 4.85
C LEU A 108 -2.61 14.46 6.15
N SER A 109 -1.50 14.62 6.86
CA SER A 109 -1.23 13.97 8.15
C SER A 109 -2.25 14.34 9.22
N ASP A 110 -2.55 15.62 9.39
CA ASP A 110 -3.56 16.12 10.33
C ASP A 110 -4.96 15.61 9.98
N ILE A 111 -5.27 15.56 8.68
CA ILE A 111 -6.54 15.05 8.20
C ILE A 111 -6.66 13.55 8.47
N THR A 112 -5.63 12.76 8.18
CA THR A 112 -5.61 11.32 8.45
C THR A 112 -5.79 11.03 9.94
N LYS A 113 -5.08 11.77 10.82
CA LYS A 113 -5.27 11.66 12.28
C LYS A 113 -6.69 12.00 12.71
N TRP A 114 -7.26 13.06 12.15
CA TRP A 114 -8.65 13.45 12.42
C TRP A 114 -9.62 12.35 11.98
N MET A 115 -9.43 11.75 10.80
CA MET A 115 -10.24 10.63 10.32
C MET A 115 -10.13 9.41 11.22
N CYS A 116 -8.91 9.00 11.61
CA CYS A 116 -8.69 7.91 12.55
C CYS A 116 -9.45 8.13 13.86
N LYS A 117 -9.39 9.35 14.42
CA LYS A 117 -10.15 9.70 15.63
C LYS A 117 -11.67 9.59 15.42
N LYS A 118 -12.19 10.05 14.27
CA LYS A 118 -13.63 10.00 13.97
C LYS A 118 -14.15 8.58 13.80
N PHE A 119 -13.34 7.69 13.27
CA PHE A 119 -13.69 6.29 13.07
C PHE A 119 -13.18 5.34 14.17
N ALA A 120 -12.68 5.89 15.28
CA ALA A 120 -12.14 5.13 16.41
C ALA A 120 -11.05 4.11 16.02
N VAL A 121 -10.22 4.44 15.03
CA VAL A 121 -9.05 3.65 14.63
C VAL A 121 -7.94 3.85 15.66
N THR A 122 -7.51 2.77 16.29
CA THR A 122 -6.49 2.77 17.36
C THR A 122 -5.06 2.75 16.83
N ALA A 123 -4.84 2.16 15.66
CA ALA A 123 -3.53 2.17 15.01
C ALA A 123 -3.16 3.60 14.58
N ASN A 124 -1.86 3.90 14.61
CA ASN A 124 -1.35 5.19 14.16
C ASN A 124 -1.13 5.17 12.64
N VAL A 125 -2.04 5.76 11.88
CA VAL A 125 -1.97 5.80 10.41
C VAL A 125 -1.30 7.10 9.97
N ILE A 126 -0.21 6.97 9.21
CA ILE A 126 0.71 8.05 8.88
C ILE A 126 0.92 8.07 7.35
N PRO A 127 0.48 9.11 6.62
CA PRO A 127 0.90 9.29 5.23
C PRO A 127 2.42 9.35 5.14
N VAL A 128 3.03 8.62 4.20
CA VAL A 128 4.50 8.59 4.05
C VAL A 128 5.11 9.99 3.86
N THR A 129 4.35 10.92 3.31
CA THR A 129 4.67 12.34 3.15
C THR A 129 3.36 13.15 3.04
N ASP A 130 3.43 14.44 3.34
CA ASP A 130 2.39 15.42 2.99
C ASP A 130 2.59 16.02 1.59
N ASN A 131 3.73 15.74 0.93
CA ASN A 131 3.97 16.18 -0.44
C ASN A 131 3.20 15.32 -1.44
N THR A 132 2.83 15.92 -2.58
CA THR A 132 2.23 15.17 -3.69
C THR A 132 3.27 14.26 -4.34
N ILE A 133 2.88 13.00 -4.53
CA ILE A 133 3.59 12.03 -5.36
C ILE A 133 2.55 11.39 -6.26
N GLU A 134 2.85 11.25 -7.54
CA GLU A 134 2.00 10.55 -8.51
C GLU A 134 2.74 9.36 -9.10
N THR A 135 2.14 8.19 -9.02
CA THR A 135 2.56 7.02 -9.79
C THR A 135 1.96 7.12 -11.19
N ARG A 136 2.83 7.25 -12.20
CA ARG A 136 2.42 7.32 -13.62
C ARG A 136 2.92 6.12 -14.40
N ILE A 137 2.08 5.64 -15.30
CA ILE A 137 2.35 4.49 -16.16
C ILE A 137 2.59 4.99 -17.59
N THR A 138 3.75 4.64 -18.14
CA THR A 138 4.08 4.90 -19.54
C THR A 138 3.54 3.77 -20.40
N THR A 139 2.81 4.15 -21.45
CA THR A 139 2.26 3.25 -22.46
C THR A 139 2.57 3.81 -23.85
N ASN A 140 2.27 3.04 -24.90
CA ASN A 140 2.34 3.51 -26.28
C ASN A 140 1.39 4.71 -26.59
N LYS A 141 0.45 5.02 -25.69
CA LYS A 141 -0.47 6.17 -25.80
C LYS A 141 -0.01 7.38 -24.97
N GLY A 142 1.16 7.29 -24.34
CA GLY A 142 1.71 8.33 -23.46
C GLY A 142 1.63 7.95 -21.98
N GLU A 143 1.87 8.96 -21.13
CA GLU A 143 1.95 8.83 -19.68
C GLU A 143 0.63 9.17 -18.99
N ILE A 144 0.04 8.20 -18.30
CA ILE A 144 -1.25 8.34 -17.62
C ILE A 144 -1.13 8.04 -16.13
N HIS A 145 -2.02 8.61 -15.32
CA HIS A 145 -2.03 8.34 -13.88
C HIS A 145 -2.38 6.87 -13.62
N LEU A 146 -1.83 6.28 -12.55
CA LEU A 146 -2.08 4.87 -12.21
C LEU A 146 -3.57 4.53 -12.10
N GLN A 147 -4.37 5.42 -11.50
CA GLN A 147 -5.83 5.22 -11.39
C GLN A 147 -6.51 5.19 -12.76
N GLU A 148 -6.10 6.04 -13.69
CA GLU A 148 -6.64 6.01 -15.06
C GLU A 148 -6.22 4.72 -15.76
N TYR A 149 -4.93 4.36 -15.71
CA TYR A 149 -4.44 3.12 -16.31
C TYR A 149 -5.20 1.90 -15.78
N TRP A 150 -5.32 1.76 -14.46
CA TRP A 150 -5.88 0.56 -13.85
C TRP A 150 -7.41 0.53 -13.84
N VAL A 151 -8.06 1.65 -13.54
CA VAL A 151 -9.51 1.71 -13.39
C VAL A 151 -10.19 2.10 -14.71
N LYS A 152 -9.81 3.23 -15.31
CA LYS A 152 -10.43 3.73 -16.56
C LYS A 152 -10.13 2.80 -17.74
N TYR A 153 -8.86 2.46 -17.94
CA TYR A 153 -8.40 1.64 -19.07
C TYR A 153 -8.20 0.15 -18.74
N ARG A 154 -8.64 -0.27 -17.54
CA ARG A 154 -8.65 -1.67 -17.08
C ARG A 154 -7.28 -2.37 -17.16
N GLY A 155 -6.20 -1.60 -17.13
CA GLY A 155 -4.83 -2.08 -17.22
C GLY A 155 -4.54 -2.92 -18.47
N MET A 156 -5.24 -2.67 -19.58
CA MET A 156 -5.10 -3.49 -20.79
C MET A 156 -3.83 -3.19 -21.57
N ASP A 157 -3.47 -1.90 -21.67
CA ASP A 157 -2.31 -1.46 -22.44
C ASP A 157 -1.00 -2.08 -21.88
N LYS A 158 -0.01 -2.22 -22.76
CA LYS A 158 1.32 -2.69 -22.36
C LYS A 158 2.00 -1.60 -21.53
N VAL A 159 2.52 -1.98 -20.37
CA VAL A 159 3.35 -1.09 -19.54
C VAL A 159 4.74 -1.06 -20.14
N GLU A 160 5.22 0.14 -20.46
CA GLU A 160 6.57 0.39 -20.99
C GLU A 160 7.48 1.04 -19.94
N GLY A 161 6.89 1.65 -18.91
CA GLY A 161 7.61 2.29 -17.81
C GLY A 161 6.69 2.65 -16.65
N ILE A 162 7.30 2.87 -15.49
CA ILE A 162 6.64 3.36 -14.27
C ILE A 162 7.49 4.49 -13.70
N GLN A 163 6.86 5.61 -13.41
CA GLN A 163 7.51 6.80 -12.87
C GLN A 163 6.78 7.31 -11.63
N TYR A 164 7.52 8.01 -10.77
CA TYR A 164 7.04 8.51 -9.48
C TYR A 164 7.27 10.02 -9.39
N ILE A 165 6.36 10.77 -9.98
CA ILE A 165 6.49 12.23 -10.12
C ILE A 165 6.44 12.88 -8.74
N GLY A 166 7.42 13.74 -8.44
CA GLY A 166 7.54 14.45 -7.16
C GLY A 166 8.28 13.69 -6.05
N SER A 167 8.53 12.39 -6.21
CA SER A 167 9.20 11.57 -5.19
C SER A 167 10.64 12.03 -4.87
N ASP A 168 11.33 12.64 -5.83
CA ASP A 168 12.70 13.16 -5.72
C ASP A 168 12.80 14.39 -4.81
N LYS A 169 11.72 15.16 -4.71
CA LYS A 169 11.60 16.39 -3.90
C LYS A 169 10.79 16.18 -2.62
N ALA A 170 10.05 15.07 -2.54
CA ALA A 170 9.23 14.74 -1.38
C ALA A 170 10.09 14.58 -0.13
N ARG A 171 9.63 15.19 0.97
CA ARG A 171 10.21 15.01 2.30
C ARG A 171 9.40 13.95 3.04
N PRO A 172 10.03 12.94 3.65
CA PRO A 172 9.29 11.97 4.43
C PRO A 172 8.58 12.67 5.59
N ASN A 173 7.41 12.15 5.96
CA ASN A 173 6.73 12.58 7.16
C ASN A 173 7.63 12.30 8.39
N PRO A 174 7.92 13.31 9.24
CA PRO A 174 8.74 13.10 10.44
C PRO A 174 8.20 11.98 11.34
N GLU A 175 6.88 11.83 11.46
CA GLU A 175 6.29 10.76 12.26
C GLU A 175 6.48 9.38 11.64
N ALA A 176 6.54 9.29 10.30
CA ALA A 176 6.88 8.04 9.62
C ALA A 176 8.34 7.66 9.88
N ILE A 177 9.27 8.62 9.90
CA ILE A 177 10.67 8.37 10.24
C ILE A 177 10.81 7.90 11.69
N ASN A 178 10.17 8.58 12.64
CA ASN A 178 10.18 8.17 14.05
C ASN A 178 9.61 6.75 14.21
N ALA A 179 8.48 6.46 13.56
CA ALA A 179 7.90 5.12 13.57
C ALA A 179 8.84 4.04 13.01
N ILE A 180 9.66 4.35 12.00
CA ILE A 180 10.67 3.43 11.46
C ILE A 180 11.80 3.22 12.48
N HIS A 181 12.29 4.27 13.12
CA HIS A 181 13.41 4.20 14.08
C HIS A 181 13.05 3.44 15.35
N ASP A 182 11.87 3.73 15.90
CA ASP A 182 11.40 3.17 17.16
C ASP A 182 10.84 1.74 17.01
N ALA A 183 10.75 1.23 15.78
CA ALA A 183 10.22 -0.10 15.50
C ALA A 183 11.16 -1.21 16.00
N ASP A 184 10.56 -2.24 16.61
CA ASP A 184 11.23 -3.52 16.84
C ASP A 184 11.31 -4.30 15.52
N ILE A 185 10.27 -4.18 14.70
CA ILE A 185 10.15 -4.82 13.39
C ILE A 185 9.44 -3.87 12.41
N VAL A 186 9.99 -3.76 11.21
CA VAL A 186 9.37 -3.02 10.10
C VAL A 186 8.90 -4.00 9.04
N ILE A 187 7.64 -3.91 8.66
CA ILE A 187 7.02 -4.80 7.67
C ILE A 187 6.82 -4.04 6.36
N LEU A 188 7.37 -4.56 5.26
CA LEU A 188 6.91 -4.20 3.92
C LEU A 188 5.73 -5.13 3.58
N ALA A 189 4.52 -4.59 3.62
CA ALA A 189 3.30 -5.35 3.42
C ALA A 189 3.24 -5.98 2.01
N PRO A 190 2.42 -7.03 1.78
CA PRO A 190 2.28 -7.70 0.49
C PRO A 190 1.41 -6.88 -0.48
N GLY A 191 1.75 -5.60 -0.65
CA GLY A 191 1.23 -4.71 -1.68
C GLY A 191 2.02 -4.85 -2.99
N ASN A 192 1.58 -4.18 -4.05
CA ASN A 192 2.33 -4.16 -5.31
C ASN A 192 3.72 -3.53 -5.07
N PRO A 193 4.82 -4.21 -5.42
CA PRO A 193 6.15 -3.70 -5.12
C PRO A 193 6.48 -2.42 -5.89
N LEU A 194 5.89 -2.22 -7.07
CA LEU A 194 6.15 -1.06 -7.90
C LEU A 194 5.17 0.07 -7.67
N THR A 195 3.90 -0.21 -7.39
CA THR A 195 2.89 0.86 -7.29
C THR A 195 2.33 1.08 -5.90
N SER A 196 2.52 0.16 -4.96
CA SER A 196 2.07 0.33 -3.57
C SER A 196 3.24 0.64 -2.64
N ILE A 197 4.29 -0.19 -2.65
CA ILE A 197 5.47 0.01 -1.80
C ILE A 197 6.51 0.89 -2.51
N GLY A 198 6.67 0.70 -3.82
CA GLY A 198 7.61 1.41 -4.67
C GLY A 198 7.61 2.93 -4.51
N PRO A 199 6.45 3.63 -4.57
CA PRO A 199 6.41 5.09 -4.45
C PRO A 199 6.98 5.58 -3.11
N MET A 200 6.73 4.85 -2.02
CA MET A 200 7.29 5.17 -0.70
C MET A 200 8.81 5.00 -0.68
N LEU A 201 9.33 3.94 -1.30
CA LEU A 201 10.77 3.67 -1.38
C LEU A 201 11.52 4.61 -2.33
N GLN A 202 10.83 5.34 -3.21
CA GLN A 202 11.48 6.38 -4.03
C GLN A 202 11.77 7.66 -3.25
N ILE A 203 11.12 7.86 -2.11
CA ILE A 203 11.45 8.95 -1.20
C ILE A 203 12.81 8.63 -0.58
N LYS A 204 13.86 9.38 -0.97
CA LYS A 204 15.26 9.15 -0.55
C LYS A 204 15.41 9.01 0.96
N GLY A 205 14.66 9.81 1.73
CA GLY A 205 14.64 9.75 3.19
C GLY A 205 14.12 8.42 3.73
N ILE A 206 13.00 7.90 3.20
CA ILE A 206 12.45 6.60 3.61
C ILE A 206 13.43 5.48 3.30
N ARG A 207 13.93 5.42 2.05
CA ARG A 207 14.86 4.37 1.63
C ARG A 207 16.12 4.34 2.49
N LYS A 208 16.72 5.51 2.72
CA LYS A 208 17.92 5.67 3.55
C LYS A 208 17.70 5.14 4.97
N GLU A 209 16.60 5.50 5.61
CA GLU A 209 16.35 5.07 6.99
C GLU A 209 16.08 3.56 7.08
N LEU A 210 15.34 2.98 6.13
CA LEU A 210 15.14 1.53 6.07
C LEU A 210 16.46 0.78 5.83
N SER A 211 17.32 1.26 4.92
CA SER A 211 18.64 0.64 4.66
C SER A 211 19.53 0.57 5.90
N LYS A 212 19.51 1.59 6.78
CA LYS A 212 20.28 1.59 8.04
C LYS A 212 19.83 0.48 8.99
N ILE A 213 18.54 0.17 9.00
CA ILE A 213 17.95 -0.83 9.89
C ILE A 213 17.51 -2.10 9.14
N LYS A 214 18.05 -2.37 7.94
CA LYS A 214 17.55 -3.44 7.05
C LYS A 214 17.42 -4.82 7.70
N ARG A 215 18.21 -5.08 8.75
CA ARG A 215 18.11 -6.29 9.60
C ARG A 215 16.76 -6.44 10.29
N LYS A 216 16.12 -5.34 10.68
CA LYS A 216 14.77 -5.23 11.27
C LYS A 216 13.63 -5.25 10.25
N VAL A 217 13.95 -5.08 8.96
CA VAL A 217 12.95 -4.96 7.91
C VAL A 217 12.63 -6.35 7.36
N VAL A 218 11.33 -6.64 7.23
CA VAL A 218 10.79 -7.91 6.76
C VAL A 218 9.81 -7.64 5.62
N ALA A 219 10.08 -8.20 4.45
CA ALA A 219 9.16 -8.14 3.32
C ALA A 219 8.24 -9.36 3.30
N ILE A 220 6.95 -9.15 3.01
CA ILE A 220 6.01 -10.24 2.74
C ILE A 220 5.79 -10.29 1.24
N SER A 221 6.05 -11.44 0.62
CA SER A 221 5.81 -11.62 -0.81
C SER A 221 4.32 -11.40 -1.15
N PRO A 222 3.98 -10.61 -2.19
CA PRO A 222 2.64 -10.57 -2.76
C PRO A 222 2.45 -11.63 -3.86
N LEU A 223 3.44 -12.52 -4.06
CA LEU A 223 3.53 -13.48 -5.16
C LEU A 223 3.55 -14.92 -4.64
N ILE A 224 2.99 -15.83 -5.44
CA ILE A 224 3.09 -17.28 -5.32
C ILE A 224 3.44 -17.85 -6.69
N GLY A 225 4.62 -18.47 -6.82
CA GLY A 225 5.23 -18.76 -8.10
C GLY A 225 5.48 -17.47 -8.89
N ASP A 226 5.09 -17.45 -10.15
CA ASP A 226 5.23 -16.29 -11.03
C ASP A 226 3.98 -15.38 -11.04
N ASN A 227 3.02 -15.63 -10.15
CA ASN A 227 1.73 -14.95 -10.12
C ASN A 227 1.55 -14.10 -8.86
N ALA A 228 0.88 -12.97 -8.99
CA ALA A 228 0.41 -12.18 -7.86
C ALA A 228 -0.81 -12.81 -7.19
N ILE A 229 -0.91 -12.73 -5.86
CA ILE A 229 -2.09 -13.15 -5.10
C ILE A 229 -3.32 -12.34 -5.56
N SER A 230 -3.12 -11.06 -5.84
CA SER A 230 -4.13 -10.14 -6.34
C SER A 230 -3.49 -8.95 -7.06
N GLY A 231 -4.22 -8.37 -8.00
CA GLY A 231 -3.79 -7.18 -8.72
C GLY A 231 -2.63 -7.42 -9.69
N PRO A 232 -2.05 -6.35 -10.25
CA PRO A 232 -1.15 -6.44 -11.40
C PRO A 232 0.35 -6.57 -11.06
N ALA A 233 0.71 -6.95 -9.84
CA ALA A 233 2.11 -6.94 -9.39
C ALA A 233 3.05 -7.70 -10.34
N ALA A 234 2.69 -8.92 -10.74
CA ALA A 234 3.48 -9.71 -11.69
C ALA A 234 3.64 -9.01 -13.05
N LYS A 235 2.56 -8.44 -13.60
CA LYS A 235 2.60 -7.70 -14.89
C LYS A 235 3.53 -6.49 -14.81
N TYR A 236 3.48 -5.73 -13.72
CA TYR A 236 4.32 -4.55 -13.53
C TYR A 236 5.79 -4.93 -13.34
N MET A 237 6.06 -6.00 -12.58
CA MET A 237 7.43 -6.50 -12.41
C MET A 237 8.03 -6.93 -13.75
N GLN A 238 7.29 -7.68 -14.56
CA GLN A 238 7.72 -8.08 -15.91
C GLN A 238 8.00 -6.87 -16.80
N ALA A 239 7.11 -5.88 -16.78
CA ALA A 239 7.29 -4.65 -17.54
C ALA A 239 8.53 -3.85 -17.12
N ALA A 240 8.88 -3.90 -15.83
CA ALA A 240 10.11 -3.31 -15.29
C ALA A 240 11.37 -4.17 -15.49
N GLY A 241 11.28 -5.31 -16.18
CA GLY A 241 12.41 -6.24 -16.35
C GLY A 241 12.80 -6.99 -15.08
N ILE A 242 11.89 -7.08 -14.10
CA ILE A 242 12.08 -7.77 -12.82
C ILE A 242 11.42 -9.15 -12.90
N GLU A 243 12.13 -10.19 -12.43
CA GLU A 243 11.55 -11.54 -12.29
C GLU A 243 10.27 -11.46 -11.44
N SER A 244 9.11 -11.88 -11.97
CA SER A 244 7.81 -11.76 -11.30
C SER A 244 7.55 -12.84 -10.26
N ASN A 245 8.55 -13.16 -9.44
CA ASN A 245 8.50 -14.14 -8.37
C ASN A 245 9.15 -13.59 -7.09
N ALA A 246 9.12 -14.39 -6.01
CA ALA A 246 9.67 -13.98 -4.71
C ALA A 246 11.17 -13.63 -4.76
N TYR A 247 11.94 -14.21 -5.68
CA TYR A 247 13.37 -13.87 -5.84
C TYR A 247 13.57 -12.49 -6.47
N GLY A 248 12.82 -12.15 -7.51
CA GLY A 248 12.89 -10.81 -8.11
C GLY A 248 12.48 -9.72 -7.11
N LEU A 249 11.46 -10.00 -6.28
CA LEU A 249 11.09 -9.14 -5.17
C LEU A 249 12.22 -8.99 -4.14
N ALA A 250 12.81 -10.10 -3.69
CA ALA A 250 13.91 -10.10 -2.73
C ALA A 250 15.09 -9.25 -3.25
N LYS A 251 15.46 -9.44 -4.52
CA LYS A 251 16.51 -8.65 -5.18
C LYS A 251 16.18 -7.16 -5.18
N MET A 252 14.94 -6.80 -5.52
CA MET A 252 14.46 -5.41 -5.55
C MET A 252 14.52 -4.73 -4.18
N TYR A 253 14.32 -5.46 -3.08
CA TYR A 253 14.33 -4.92 -1.73
C TYR A 253 15.64 -5.15 -0.95
N SER A 254 16.62 -5.83 -1.52
CA SER A 254 17.84 -6.26 -0.83
C SER A 254 18.66 -5.14 -0.17
N ASP A 255 18.52 -3.89 -0.62
CA ASP A 255 19.19 -2.73 -0.04
C ASP A 255 18.45 -2.13 1.17
N VAL A 256 17.16 -2.41 1.33
CA VAL A 256 16.32 -1.94 2.45
C VAL A 256 15.86 -3.04 3.38
N CYS A 257 16.04 -4.31 3.00
CA CYS A 257 15.45 -5.46 3.69
C CYS A 257 16.41 -6.65 3.74
N SER A 258 16.49 -7.33 4.88
CA SER A 258 17.31 -8.55 5.07
C SER A 258 16.48 -9.80 5.38
N ASN A 259 15.15 -9.70 5.43
CA ASN A 259 14.27 -10.81 5.77
C ASN A 259 13.08 -10.85 4.82
N ILE A 260 12.70 -12.02 4.35
CA ILE A 260 11.54 -12.16 3.46
C ILE A 260 10.70 -13.37 3.83
N ILE A 261 9.39 -13.18 3.77
CA ILE A 261 8.40 -14.23 3.95
C ILE A 261 7.87 -14.61 2.58
N VAL A 262 7.95 -15.89 2.25
CA VAL A 262 7.51 -16.45 0.97
C VAL A 262 6.48 -17.55 1.20
N ASP A 263 5.66 -17.85 0.19
CA ASP A 263 4.73 -18.97 0.31
C ASP A 263 5.48 -20.29 0.37
N THR A 264 4.97 -21.26 1.13
CA THR A 264 5.47 -22.65 1.12
C THR A 264 5.60 -23.27 -0.27
N LYS A 265 4.83 -22.81 -1.26
CA LYS A 265 4.93 -23.26 -2.66
C LYS A 265 6.19 -22.76 -3.37
N ASP A 266 6.85 -21.73 -2.85
CA ASP A 266 8.06 -21.11 -3.44
C ASP A 266 9.36 -21.64 -2.82
N LYS A 267 9.31 -22.79 -2.14
CA LYS A 267 10.47 -23.42 -1.49
C LYS A 267 11.69 -23.57 -2.41
N ALA A 268 11.46 -23.78 -3.71
CA ALA A 268 12.53 -23.89 -4.70
C ALA A 268 13.37 -22.58 -4.83
N LEU A 269 12.80 -21.42 -4.51
CA LEU A 269 13.47 -20.12 -4.57
C LEU A 269 14.29 -19.80 -3.32
N VAL A 270 14.09 -20.52 -2.21
CA VAL A 270 14.70 -20.21 -0.90
C VAL A 270 16.21 -20.09 -0.99
N LYS A 271 16.91 -21.09 -1.56
CA LYS A 271 18.38 -21.06 -1.70
C LYS A 271 18.86 -19.90 -2.58
N LYS A 272 18.12 -19.59 -3.64
CA LYS A 272 18.42 -18.48 -4.57
C LYS A 272 18.27 -17.13 -3.86
N ILE A 273 17.26 -16.99 -2.99
CA ILE A 273 17.07 -15.77 -2.18
C ILE A 273 18.14 -15.65 -1.09
N GLN A 274 18.50 -16.75 -0.44
CA GLN A 274 19.55 -16.76 0.59
C GLN A 274 20.92 -16.31 0.05
N SER A 275 21.21 -16.52 -1.24
CA SER A 275 22.43 -15.99 -1.86
C SER A 275 22.45 -14.46 -2.03
N LEU A 276 21.34 -13.77 -1.73
CA LEU A 276 21.27 -12.31 -1.62
C LEU A 276 21.56 -11.81 -0.19
N ASP A 277 22.08 -12.68 0.70
CA ASP A 277 22.30 -12.39 2.13
C ASP A 277 20.98 -12.04 2.86
N MET A 278 19.91 -12.74 2.50
CA MET A 278 18.58 -12.57 3.11
C MET A 278 18.15 -13.82 3.85
N ARG A 279 17.54 -13.64 5.02
CA ARG A 279 16.85 -14.70 5.74
C ARG A 279 15.47 -14.92 5.13
N VAL A 280 15.10 -16.18 4.92
CA VAL A 280 13.85 -16.57 4.29
C VAL A 280 13.00 -17.34 5.28
N PHE A 281 11.73 -16.96 5.39
CA PHE A 281 10.73 -17.63 6.22
C PHE A 281 9.61 -18.16 5.31
N GLU A 282 9.29 -19.43 5.44
CA GLU A 282 8.28 -20.11 4.62
C GLU A 282 6.99 -20.29 5.43
N THR A 283 5.87 -19.78 4.92
CA THR A 283 4.54 -20.00 5.52
C THR A 283 3.44 -19.79 4.48
N LYS A 284 2.17 -20.06 4.82
CA LYS A 284 1.05 -19.70 3.93
C LYS A 284 0.81 -18.19 4.01
N ILE A 285 0.96 -17.49 2.89
CA ILE A 285 0.84 -16.02 2.86
C ILE A 285 -0.54 -15.52 2.38
N THR A 286 -1.43 -16.43 1.95
CA THR A 286 -2.76 -16.05 1.46
C THR A 286 -3.72 -15.71 2.61
N MET A 287 -4.21 -14.47 2.65
CA MET A 287 -5.18 -13.99 3.64
C MET A 287 -6.60 -13.93 3.06
N LYS A 288 -7.32 -15.07 3.09
CA LYS A 288 -8.71 -15.16 2.58
C LYS A 288 -9.77 -14.71 3.60
N ASN A 289 -9.44 -14.72 4.88
CA ASN A 289 -10.34 -14.40 5.98
C ASN A 289 -9.53 -13.92 7.20
N LYS A 290 -10.23 -13.47 8.23
CA LYS A 290 -9.63 -12.95 9.47
C LYS A 290 -8.70 -13.95 10.16
N LEU A 291 -9.07 -15.23 10.21
CA LEU A 291 -8.22 -16.28 10.80
C LEU A 291 -6.87 -16.39 10.08
N ALA A 292 -6.85 -16.27 8.75
CA ALA A 292 -5.62 -16.29 7.97
C ALA A 292 -4.78 -15.01 8.14
N GLU A 293 -5.42 -13.84 8.27
CA GLU A 293 -4.76 -12.58 8.61
C GLU A 293 -4.03 -12.68 9.96
N ASP A 294 -4.74 -13.18 10.97
CA ASP A 294 -4.22 -13.33 12.34
C ASP A 294 -3.12 -14.39 12.41
N ALA A 295 -3.29 -15.51 11.70
CA ALA A 295 -2.30 -16.58 11.65
C ALA A 295 -0.98 -16.10 11.04
N LEU A 296 -1.03 -15.34 9.93
CA LEU A 296 0.17 -14.80 9.30
C LEU A 296 0.85 -13.77 10.21
N ALA A 297 0.10 -12.82 10.79
CA ALA A 297 0.67 -11.84 11.71
C ALA A 297 1.32 -12.52 12.93
N ASN A 298 0.65 -13.50 13.55
CA ASN A 298 1.16 -14.25 14.69
C ASN A 298 2.42 -15.07 14.34
N PHE A 299 2.46 -15.69 13.16
CA PHE A 299 3.66 -16.36 12.67
C PHE A 299 4.85 -15.39 12.61
N ILE A 300 4.65 -14.20 12.04
CA ILE A 300 5.70 -13.19 11.91
C ILE A 300 6.22 -12.77 13.29
N LEU A 301 5.33 -12.42 14.22
CA LEU A 301 5.72 -11.95 15.55
C LEU A 301 6.42 -13.03 16.38
N LYS A 302 6.13 -14.31 16.15
CA LYS A 302 6.71 -15.42 16.93
C LYS A 302 7.97 -16.01 16.31
N GLN A 303 8.11 -16.00 14.99
CA GLN A 303 9.17 -16.73 14.29
C GLN A 303 10.23 -15.81 13.69
N VAL A 304 9.90 -14.55 13.44
CA VAL A 304 10.81 -13.60 12.79
C VAL A 304 11.46 -12.73 13.86
N HIS A 305 12.58 -13.20 14.39
CA HIS A 305 13.43 -12.46 15.33
C HIS A 305 14.51 -11.67 14.56
N VAL A 306 14.44 -10.35 14.64
CA VAL A 306 15.23 -9.41 13.84
C VAL A 306 16.06 -8.45 14.67
#